data_AF-A0A9D2K539-F1
#
_entry.id   AF-A0A9D2K539-F1
#
_cell.length_a   1.000
_cell.length_b   1.000
_cell.length_c   1.000
_cell.angle_alpha   90.00
_cell.angle_beta   90.00
_cell.angle_gamma   90.00
#
_symmetry.space_group_name_H-M   'P 1'
#
loop_
_entity.id
_entity.type
_entity.pdbx_description
1 polymer ?
#
loop_
_entity_poly.entity_id
_entity_poly.type
_entity_poly.pdbx_seq_one_letter_code
_entity_poly.pdbx_strand_id
1 'polypeptide(L)'
;EAIEFEQTDSRTYSVPITSNGVLEVSIQNFNGMSAAEYAHISILDDVAPTVTDYSLDDEDVITITLEDSQSGVDFETIYAVDSEGDQVFPISQDRSAGEVKFDMDSMGLTLHASDLTGNQLQVTFSTHLDNGEEVLNNIEGTETTILAGDQEESSASADTSGTDAETDSSAADE
;
A
#
# COMPACT_ATOMS: atom_id res chain seq x y z
N GLU A 1 -17.33 -4.13 8.04
CA GLU A 1 -17.06 -5.32 8.87
C GLU A 1 -17.76 -5.17 10.22
N ALA A 2 -17.96 -6.24 10.99
CA ALA A 2 -18.43 -6.15 12.37
C ALA A 2 -17.22 -6.23 13.31
N ILE A 3 -16.96 -5.16 14.07
CA ILE A 3 -15.78 -5.07 14.94
C ILE A 3 -16.14 -5.56 16.35
N GLU A 4 -15.28 -6.37 16.96
CA GLU A 4 -15.44 -6.78 18.36
C GLU A 4 -15.27 -5.59 19.32
N PHE A 5 -16.00 -5.61 20.43
CA PHE A 5 -15.95 -4.56 21.44
C PHE A 5 -15.86 -5.14 22.85
N GLU A 6 -15.11 -4.46 23.72
CA GLU A 6 -15.04 -4.77 25.14
C GLU A 6 -15.92 -3.80 25.94
N GLN A 7 -16.73 -4.30 26.86
CA GLN A 7 -17.38 -3.44 27.86
C GLN A 7 -16.41 -3.16 29.01
N THR A 8 -15.77 -1.99 28.98
CA THR A 8 -14.81 -1.57 30.01
C THR A 8 -15.50 -1.05 31.28
N ASP A 9 -16.72 -0.51 31.17
CA ASP A 9 -17.43 0.11 32.29
C ASP A 9 -18.95 0.10 32.12
N SER A 10 -19.71 0.59 33.10
CA SER A 10 -21.18 0.68 33.01
C SER A 10 -21.63 1.61 31.87
N ARG A 11 -22.04 1.02 30.73
CA ARG A 11 -22.40 1.71 29.47
C ARG A 11 -21.22 2.38 28.74
N THR A 12 -20.00 1.92 29.02
CA THR A 12 -18.80 2.33 28.29
C THR A 12 -18.22 1.12 27.58
N TYR A 13 -17.90 1.29 26.30
CA TYR A 13 -17.35 0.25 25.44
C TYR A 13 -16.07 0.77 24.79
N SER A 14 -15.11 -0.12 24.56
CA SER A 14 -13.89 0.12 23.82
C SER A 14 -13.87 -0.77 22.58
N VAL A 15 -13.35 -0.24 21.47
CA VAL A 15 -13.28 -0.91 20.18
C VAL A 15 -11.86 -0.70 19.64
N PRO A 16 -11.07 -1.76 19.39
CA PRO A 16 -9.81 -1.62 18.67
C PRO A 16 -10.10 -1.23 17.22
N ILE A 17 -9.42 -0.20 16.72
CA ILE A 17 -9.58 0.27 15.34
C ILE A 17 -8.36 -0.19 14.55
N THR A 18 -8.61 -1.02 13.53
CA THR A 18 -7.58 -1.69 12.71
C THR A 18 -7.61 -1.30 11.24
N SER A 19 -8.58 -0.48 10.81
CA SER A 19 -8.69 0.03 9.45
C SER A 19 -9.22 1.47 9.42
N ASN A 20 -8.83 2.24 8.40
CA ASN A 20 -9.47 3.51 8.08
C ASN A 20 -10.91 3.29 7.55
N GLY A 21 -11.73 4.34 7.54
CA GLY A 21 -13.11 4.31 7.03
C GLY A 21 -14.13 5.05 7.90
N VAL A 22 -15.32 4.48 8.02
CA VAL A 22 -16.41 5.01 8.87
C VAL A 22 -16.83 3.96 9.89
N LEU A 23 -16.69 4.29 11.16
CA LEU A 23 -17.23 3.51 12.28
C LEU A 23 -18.69 3.90 12.49
N GLU A 24 -19.62 2.96 12.28
CA GLU A 24 -21.01 3.09 12.74
C GLU A 24 -21.16 2.45 14.12
N VAL A 25 -21.63 3.22 15.09
CA VAL A 25 -22.01 2.72 16.41
C VAL A 25 -23.52 2.80 16.54
N SER A 26 -24.21 1.65 16.53
CA SER A 26 -25.66 1.59 16.71
C SER A 26 -26.05 0.93 18.04
N ILE A 27 -27.11 1.48 18.66
CA ILE A 27 -27.68 0.99 19.92
C ILE A 27 -29.16 0.75 19.70
N GLN A 28 -29.64 -0.46 20.03
CA GLN A 28 -31.06 -0.78 20.07
C GLN A 28 -31.53 -0.97 21.52
N ASN A 29 -32.64 -0.33 21.87
CA ASN A 29 -33.32 -0.52 23.15
C ASN A 29 -34.27 -1.72 23.09
N PHE A 30 -34.57 -2.33 24.24
CA PHE A 30 -35.52 -3.46 24.35
C PHE A 30 -36.92 -3.19 23.77
N ASN A 31 -37.32 -1.92 23.61
CA ASN A 31 -38.57 -1.53 22.98
C ASN A 31 -38.49 -1.39 21.44
N GLY A 32 -37.36 -1.75 20.82
CA GLY A 32 -37.13 -1.70 19.37
C GLY A 32 -36.73 -0.32 18.82
N MET A 33 -36.63 0.73 19.65
CA MET A 33 -36.05 2.01 19.22
C MET A 33 -34.53 1.88 19.07
N SER A 34 -34.00 2.31 17.93
CA SER A 34 -32.56 2.36 17.67
C SER A 34 -32.06 3.81 17.49
N ALA A 35 -30.79 4.02 17.82
CA ALA A 35 -30.02 5.21 17.46
C ALA A 35 -28.68 4.76 16.86
N ALA A 36 -28.09 5.58 15.99
CA ALA A 36 -26.76 5.34 15.41
C ALA A 36 -25.95 6.64 15.36
N GLU A 37 -24.64 6.52 15.56
CA GLU A 37 -23.66 7.60 15.47
C GLU A 37 -22.49 7.15 14.58
N TYR A 38 -21.88 8.09 13.86
CA TYR A 38 -20.86 7.80 12.85
C TYR A 38 -19.59 8.59 13.14
N ALA A 39 -18.44 7.92 13.12
CA ALA A 39 -17.12 8.53 13.24
C ALA A 39 -16.27 8.22 12.00
N HIS A 40 -15.62 9.23 11.44
CA HIS A 40 -14.64 9.06 10.37
C HIS A 40 -13.26 8.76 10.96
N ILE A 41 -12.63 7.68 10.50
CA ILE A 41 -11.30 7.23 10.87
C ILE A 41 -10.39 7.36 9.65
N SER A 42 -9.33 8.16 9.78
CA SER A 42 -8.27 8.35 8.77
C SER A 42 -6.94 8.63 9.47
N ILE A 43 -6.67 7.89 10.55
CA ILE A 43 -5.52 8.12 11.44
C ILE A 43 -4.53 6.94 11.43
N LEU A 44 -4.91 5.81 10.84
CA LEU A 44 -3.99 4.71 10.62
C LEU A 44 -3.25 4.99 9.33
N ASP A 45 -1.98 4.60 9.29
CA ASP A 45 -1.22 4.62 8.05
C ASP A 45 -1.51 3.33 7.27
N ASP A 46 -1.91 3.49 6.02
CA ASP A 46 -2.17 2.42 5.05
C ASP A 46 -1.45 2.66 3.71
N VAL A 47 -0.42 3.53 3.72
CA VAL A 47 0.35 3.93 2.55
C VAL A 47 1.77 3.37 2.65
N ALA A 48 2.26 2.76 1.56
CA ALA A 48 3.63 2.28 1.48
C ALA A 48 4.61 3.45 1.27
N PRO A 49 5.88 3.33 1.73
CA PRO A 49 6.90 4.34 1.44
C PRO A 49 7.15 4.44 -0.07
N THR A 50 7.69 5.58 -0.51
CA THR A 50 7.85 5.90 -1.94
C THR A 50 9.31 6.22 -2.29
N VAL A 51 9.75 5.87 -3.50
CA VAL A 51 11.01 6.38 -4.06
C VAL A 51 10.76 7.76 -4.64
N THR A 52 11.46 8.78 -4.15
CA THR A 52 11.32 10.16 -4.61
C THR A 52 12.43 10.60 -5.55
N ASP A 53 13.62 10.02 -5.44
CA ASP A 53 14.76 10.25 -6.33
C ASP A 53 15.68 9.03 -6.39
N TYR A 54 16.45 8.87 -7.48
CA TYR A 54 17.47 7.82 -7.60
C TYR A 54 18.55 8.18 -8.64
N SER A 55 19.78 7.76 -8.39
CA SER A 55 20.92 7.95 -9.30
C SER A 55 21.99 6.85 -9.14
N LEU A 56 22.69 6.52 -10.22
CA LEU A 56 23.85 5.62 -10.27
C LEU A 56 25.08 6.49 -10.56
N ASP A 57 26.19 6.22 -9.86
CA ASP A 57 27.47 6.89 -10.09
C ASP A 57 28.45 6.04 -10.90
N ASP A 58 29.62 6.61 -11.23
CA ASP A 58 30.67 5.96 -12.02
C ASP A 58 31.35 4.76 -11.30
N GLU A 59 30.98 4.46 -10.05
CA GLU A 59 31.52 3.35 -9.24
C GLU A 59 30.49 2.20 -9.08
N ASP A 60 29.46 2.15 -9.92
CA ASP A 60 28.36 1.18 -9.89
C ASP A 60 27.52 1.23 -8.59
N VAL A 61 27.49 2.38 -7.89
CA VAL A 61 26.70 2.57 -6.66
C VAL A 61 25.41 3.32 -6.94
N ILE A 62 24.26 2.66 -6.71
CA ILE A 62 22.95 3.33 -6.76
C ILE A 62 22.64 4.00 -5.42
N THR A 63 22.28 5.27 -5.48
CA THR A 63 21.72 6.06 -4.37
C THR A 63 20.22 6.21 -4.61
N ILE A 64 19.42 5.88 -3.61
CA ILE A 64 17.95 5.88 -3.67
C ILE A 64 17.41 6.68 -2.50
N THR A 65 16.53 7.64 -2.77
CA THR A 65 15.87 8.47 -1.77
C THR A 65 14.46 7.96 -1.53
N LEU A 66 14.16 7.64 -0.27
CA LEU A 66 12.87 7.13 0.19
C LEU A 66 12.17 8.16 1.07
N GLU A 67 10.88 8.38 0.82
CA GLU A 67 10.02 9.22 1.65
C GLU A 67 8.74 8.46 2.01
N ASP A 68 8.37 8.53 3.29
CA ASP A 68 6.99 8.33 3.73
C ASP A 68 6.56 9.51 4.60
N SER A 69 5.32 9.94 4.44
CA SER A 69 4.77 11.17 5.03
C SER A 69 3.84 10.95 6.23
N GLN A 70 3.43 9.72 6.49
CA GLN A 70 2.43 9.40 7.52
C GLN A 70 3.06 8.73 8.76
N SER A 71 3.91 7.73 8.58
CA SER A 71 4.64 7.04 9.66
C SER A 71 6.15 7.14 9.53
N GLY A 72 6.68 7.32 8.32
CA GLY A 72 8.11 7.37 8.01
C GLY A 72 8.71 6.00 7.70
N VAL A 73 9.84 6.00 7.00
CA VAL A 73 10.51 4.79 6.49
C VAL A 73 11.25 4.04 7.62
N ASP A 74 11.07 2.72 7.71
CA ASP A 74 11.86 1.86 8.59
C ASP A 74 13.17 1.41 7.90
N PHE A 75 14.23 2.18 8.13
CA PHE A 75 15.58 1.90 7.63
C PHE A 75 16.20 0.58 8.12
N GLU A 76 15.62 -0.10 9.12
CA GLU A 76 16.10 -1.39 9.61
C GLU A 76 15.50 -2.56 8.80
N THR A 77 14.43 -2.31 8.05
CA THR A 77 13.81 -3.28 7.12
C THR A 77 14.37 -3.23 5.71
N ILE A 78 15.17 -2.21 5.36
CA ILE A 78 15.63 -2.01 3.98
C ILE A 78 16.68 -3.04 3.57
N TYR A 79 16.40 -3.76 2.50
CA TYR A 79 17.34 -4.64 1.79
C TYR A 79 17.10 -4.55 0.28
N ALA A 80 17.95 -5.18 -0.50
CA ALA A 80 17.68 -5.41 -1.91
C ALA A 80 18.00 -6.85 -2.29
N VAL A 81 17.52 -7.25 -3.47
CA VAL A 81 17.86 -8.51 -4.13
C VAL A 81 18.61 -8.15 -5.41
N ASP A 82 19.83 -8.67 -5.55
CA ASP A 82 20.67 -8.43 -6.73
C ASP A 82 20.25 -9.27 -7.95
N SER A 83 21.01 -9.17 -9.05
CA SER A 83 20.71 -9.89 -10.28
C SER A 83 20.96 -11.41 -10.22
N GLU A 84 21.78 -11.88 -9.27
CA GLU A 84 21.99 -13.31 -9.00
C GLU A 84 20.86 -13.88 -8.12
N GLY A 85 20.07 -13.01 -7.49
CA GLY A 85 18.95 -13.36 -6.60
C GLY A 85 19.34 -13.41 -5.13
N ASP A 86 20.53 -12.93 -4.76
CA ASP A 86 21.02 -12.90 -3.39
C ASP A 86 20.55 -11.63 -2.66
N GLN A 87 20.32 -11.77 -1.35
CA GLN A 87 19.86 -10.66 -0.50
C GLN A 87 21.06 -9.82 -0.03
N VAL A 88 21.08 -8.56 -0.46
CA VAL A 88 22.11 -7.56 -0.12
C VAL A 88 21.55 -6.46 0.78
N PHE A 89 22.43 -5.82 1.56
CA PHE A 89 22.09 -4.73 2.50
C PHE A 89 22.75 -3.42 2.07
N PRO A 90 22.20 -2.25 2.46
CA PRO A 90 22.78 -0.96 2.09
C PRO A 90 24.23 -0.82 2.57
N ILE A 91 25.11 -0.36 1.68
CA ILE A 91 26.50 0.00 2.02
C ILE A 91 26.57 1.31 2.83
N SER A 92 25.54 2.14 2.72
CA SER A 92 25.35 3.37 3.50
C SER A 92 23.86 3.70 3.66
N GLN A 93 23.51 4.36 4.77
CA GLN A 93 22.17 4.89 5.05
C GLN A 93 22.30 6.30 5.66
N ASP A 94 21.62 7.30 5.10
CA ASP A 94 21.39 8.59 5.74
C ASP A 94 19.89 8.77 6.07
N ARG A 95 19.54 8.41 7.31
CA ARG A 95 18.17 8.52 7.85
C ARG A 95 17.65 9.96 7.93
N SER A 96 18.49 10.99 7.80
CA SER A 96 18.06 12.40 7.78
C SER A 96 17.83 12.93 6.37
N ALA A 97 18.52 12.39 5.36
CA ALA A 97 18.30 12.70 3.95
C ALA A 97 17.20 11.84 3.30
N GLY A 98 16.88 10.68 3.88
CA GLY A 98 16.01 9.68 3.24
C GLY A 98 16.78 8.68 2.37
N GLU A 99 18.12 8.75 2.35
CA GLU A 99 18.95 8.09 1.35
C GLU A 99 19.47 6.71 1.81
N VAL A 100 19.43 5.74 0.90
CA VAL A 100 20.17 4.47 1.00
C VAL A 100 21.05 4.26 -0.22
N LYS A 101 22.18 3.58 -0.04
CA LYS A 101 23.12 3.25 -1.12
C LYS A 101 23.36 1.76 -1.20
N PHE A 102 23.45 1.22 -2.42
CA PHE A 102 23.76 -0.18 -2.73
C PHE A 102 24.76 -0.25 -3.87
N ASP A 103 25.62 -1.27 -3.87
CA ASP A 103 26.30 -1.70 -5.09
C ASP A 103 25.24 -2.30 -6.04
N MET A 104 25.28 -1.96 -7.33
CA MET A 104 24.30 -2.40 -8.34
C MET A 104 24.99 -2.78 -9.64
N ASP A 105 24.82 -4.02 -10.09
CA ASP A 105 25.29 -4.45 -11.41
C ASP A 105 24.35 -3.98 -12.56
N SER A 106 24.82 -4.14 -13.80
CA SER A 106 24.08 -3.77 -15.01
C SER A 106 22.92 -4.71 -15.38
N MET A 107 22.67 -5.77 -14.60
CA MET A 107 21.55 -6.70 -14.79
C MET A 107 20.36 -6.38 -13.88
N GLY A 108 20.58 -5.76 -12.71
CA GLY A 108 19.54 -5.07 -11.96
C GLY A 108 19.60 -5.21 -10.44
N LEU A 109 18.76 -4.43 -9.74
CA LEU A 109 18.61 -4.45 -8.29
C LEU A 109 17.14 -4.28 -7.92
N THR A 110 16.57 -5.17 -7.11
CA THR A 110 15.21 -5.05 -6.57
C THR A 110 15.25 -4.60 -5.12
N LEU A 111 14.94 -3.33 -4.87
CA LEU A 111 14.81 -2.75 -3.54
C LEU A 111 13.55 -3.27 -2.84
N HIS A 112 13.68 -3.60 -1.56
CA HIS A 112 12.57 -3.81 -0.63
C HIS A 112 12.71 -2.85 0.56
N ALA A 113 11.62 -2.17 0.92
CA ALA A 113 11.56 -1.27 2.07
C ALA A 113 10.18 -1.39 2.76
N SER A 114 10.09 -0.91 3.99
CA SER A 114 8.82 -0.77 4.71
C SER A 114 8.77 0.56 5.48
N ASP A 115 7.57 1.01 5.82
CA ASP A 115 7.35 2.10 6.77
C ASP A 115 7.39 1.59 8.24
N LEU A 116 7.16 2.47 9.21
CA LEU A 116 7.07 2.11 10.63
C LEU A 116 5.75 1.40 11.02
N THR A 117 4.83 1.14 10.08
CA THR A 117 3.56 0.42 10.34
C THR A 117 3.45 -0.95 9.64
N GLY A 118 4.39 -1.28 8.75
CA GLY A 118 4.48 -2.53 8.01
C GLY A 118 3.99 -2.47 6.56
N ASN A 119 3.68 -1.30 6.02
CA ASN A 119 3.35 -1.09 4.61
C ASN A 119 4.62 -1.22 3.76
N GLN A 120 4.58 -2.04 2.71
CA GLN A 120 5.78 -2.50 2.00
C GLN A 120 5.90 -1.90 0.59
N LEU A 121 7.12 -1.55 0.23
CA LEU A 121 7.53 -1.10 -1.09
C LEU A 121 8.47 -2.13 -1.72
N GLN A 122 8.27 -2.41 -3.01
CA GLN A 122 9.19 -3.16 -3.84
C GLN A 122 9.39 -2.40 -5.16
N VAL A 123 10.65 -2.15 -5.56
CA VAL A 123 10.99 -1.43 -6.82
C VAL A 123 12.20 -2.09 -7.47
N THR A 124 12.13 -2.36 -8.77
CA THR A 124 13.27 -2.92 -9.52
C THR A 124 13.93 -1.84 -10.37
N PHE A 125 15.24 -1.69 -10.22
CA PHE A 125 16.12 -0.84 -11.01
C PHE A 125 16.90 -1.69 -12.00
N SER A 126 17.15 -1.15 -13.20
CA SER A 126 17.99 -1.79 -14.22
C SER A 126 18.66 -0.73 -15.09
N THR A 127 19.87 -1.00 -15.58
CA THR A 127 20.49 -0.14 -16.61
C THR A 127 20.20 -0.69 -18.01
N HIS A 128 20.19 0.20 -19.00
CA HIS A 128 20.24 -0.18 -20.41
C HIS A 128 21.15 0.78 -21.18
N LEU A 129 21.84 0.27 -22.19
CA LEU A 129 22.67 1.07 -23.09
C LEU A 129 21.80 1.78 -24.15
N ASP A 130 21.44 3.04 -23.91
CA ASP A 130 20.86 3.90 -24.95
C ASP A 130 21.98 4.62 -25.70
N ASN A 131 22.09 4.37 -27.01
CA ASN A 131 23.10 4.97 -27.90
C ASN A 131 24.58 4.85 -27.48
N GLY A 132 24.90 4.05 -26.45
CA GLY A 132 26.24 3.84 -25.92
C GLY A 132 26.50 4.50 -24.56
N GLU A 133 25.49 5.12 -23.95
CA GLU A 133 25.50 5.60 -22.56
C GLU A 133 24.58 4.70 -21.71
N GLU A 134 24.95 4.41 -20.46
CA GLU A 134 24.09 3.62 -19.57
C GLU A 134 23.01 4.51 -18.94
N VAL A 135 21.76 4.12 -19.15
CA VAL A 135 20.57 4.80 -18.65
C VAL A 135 19.90 3.92 -17.61
N LEU A 136 19.80 4.43 -16.38
CA LEU A 136 18.96 3.84 -15.35
C LEU A 136 17.48 3.95 -15.72
N ASN A 137 16.76 2.85 -15.54
CA ASN A 137 15.31 2.83 -15.54
C ASN A 137 14.85 2.23 -14.21
N ASN A 138 13.90 2.88 -13.54
CA ASN A 138 13.00 2.14 -12.66
C ASN A 138 11.98 1.39 -13.53
N ILE A 139 11.68 0.16 -13.13
CA ILE A 139 10.50 -0.56 -13.58
C ILE A 139 9.56 -0.53 -12.39
N GLU A 140 8.48 0.24 -12.49
CA GLU A 140 7.44 0.27 -11.46
C GLU A 140 6.73 -1.08 -11.42
N GLY A 141 7.30 -1.96 -10.60
CA GLY A 141 6.74 -3.24 -10.21
C GLY A 141 5.48 -3.01 -9.39
N THR A 142 4.35 -2.98 -10.09
CA THR A 142 3.10 -3.54 -9.58
C THR A 142 3.42 -4.91 -8.93
N GLU A 143 2.99 -5.23 -7.71
CA GLU A 143 1.82 -4.79 -6.94
C GLU A 143 2.14 -4.73 -5.43
N THR A 144 1.58 -3.77 -4.68
CA THR A 144 1.67 -3.73 -3.19
C THR A 144 1.00 -4.97 -2.60
N THR A 145 1.79 -6.00 -2.29
CA THR A 145 1.28 -7.20 -1.62
C THR A 145 1.20 -6.94 -0.13
N ILE A 146 0.02 -6.52 0.34
CA ILE A 146 -0.32 -6.54 1.76
C ILE A 146 -0.37 -8.01 2.19
N LEU A 147 0.71 -8.52 2.79
CA LEU A 147 0.78 -9.87 3.37
C LEU A 147 0.00 -9.93 4.69
N ALA A 148 -1.31 -9.73 4.62
CA ALA A 148 -2.24 -10.11 5.68
C ALA A 148 -2.28 -11.66 5.78
N GLY A 149 -2.15 -12.18 7.00
CA GLY A 149 -2.01 -13.62 7.22
C GLY A 149 -3.28 -14.43 6.88
N ASP A 150 -3.15 -15.29 5.88
CA ASP A 150 -3.77 -16.63 5.74
C ASP A 150 -5.26 -16.78 6.13
N GLN A 151 -6.15 -16.77 5.12
CA GLN A 151 -7.23 -17.78 4.94
C GLN A 151 -7.69 -17.81 3.47
N GLU A 152 -7.96 -19.01 2.94
CA GLU A 152 -8.53 -19.22 1.60
C GLU A 152 -10.01 -18.80 1.52
N GLU A 153 -10.51 -18.45 0.32
CA GLU A 153 -11.66 -19.14 -0.31
C GLU A 153 -11.93 -18.63 -1.75
N SER A 154 -11.84 -19.58 -2.69
CA SER A 154 -12.54 -19.73 -3.97
C SER A 154 -13.21 -18.53 -4.68
N SER A 155 -12.68 -18.18 -5.87
CA SER A 155 -13.32 -17.28 -6.83
C SER A 155 -14.50 -17.94 -7.58
N ALA A 156 -15.59 -17.19 -7.80
CA ALA A 156 -16.62 -17.52 -8.79
C ALA A 156 -17.07 -16.25 -9.55
N SER A 157 -16.55 -16.07 -10.76
CA SER A 157 -16.85 -14.94 -11.65
C SER A 157 -18.18 -15.10 -12.39
N ALA A 158 -18.94 -14.01 -12.55
CA ALA A 158 -20.08 -13.93 -13.47
C ALA A 158 -20.10 -12.58 -14.21
N ASP A 159 -19.71 -12.63 -15.48
CA ASP A 159 -19.91 -11.57 -16.49
C ASP A 159 -21.39 -11.56 -16.93
N THR A 160 -22.01 -10.38 -17.01
CA THR A 160 -23.00 -10.09 -18.06
C THR A 160 -23.03 -8.61 -18.43
N SER A 161 -22.60 -8.25 -19.64
CA SER A 161 -22.95 -6.96 -20.26
C SER A 161 -24.43 -6.89 -20.65
N GLY A 162 -25.17 -5.88 -20.17
CA GLY A 162 -26.57 -5.68 -20.54
C GLY A 162 -26.74 -4.84 -21.81
N THR A 163 -27.42 -5.38 -22.82
CA THR A 163 -27.98 -4.64 -23.97
C THR A 163 -29.38 -5.18 -24.25
N ASP A 164 -30.40 -4.31 -24.31
CA ASP A 164 -31.52 -4.37 -25.27
C ASP A 164 -32.61 -3.31 -25.02
N ALA A 165 -33.49 -3.10 -26.01
CA ALA A 165 -34.58 -2.11 -26.09
C ALA A 165 -35.79 -2.69 -26.89
N GLU A 166 -36.93 -2.04 -27.15
CA GLU A 166 -37.37 -0.63 -27.07
C GLU A 166 -38.85 -0.53 -26.58
N THR A 167 -39.41 0.70 -26.59
CA THR A 167 -40.86 1.05 -26.76
C THR A 167 -41.85 0.66 -25.63
N ASP A 168 -43.03 1.27 -25.46
CA ASP A 168 -43.80 2.28 -26.24
C ASP A 168 -44.59 3.28 -25.34
N SER A 169 -45.19 4.27 -25.98
CA SER A 169 -45.96 5.46 -25.59
C SER A 169 -47.24 5.32 -24.73
N SER A 170 -47.69 6.47 -24.17
CA SER A 170 -49.06 6.97 -24.39
C SER A 170 -49.26 8.46 -24.04
N ALA A 171 -49.86 9.20 -24.98
CA ALA A 171 -50.80 10.33 -24.86
C ALA A 171 -50.57 11.51 -23.87
N ALA A 172 -50.69 12.72 -24.42
CA ALA A 172 -51.08 13.94 -23.69
C ALA A 172 -52.34 14.51 -24.37
N ASP A 173 -53.31 14.97 -23.58
CA ASP A 173 -54.55 15.64 -24.02
C ASP A 173 -54.95 16.70 -22.97
N GLU A 174 -55.49 17.82 -23.46
CA GLU A 174 -55.94 19.06 -22.75
C GLU A 174 -54.90 19.92 -21.97
#